data_AF-A0AAZ1WW43-F1
#
_entry.id   AF-A0AAZ1WW43-F1
#
_cell.length_a   1.000
_cell.length_b   1.000
_cell.length_c   1.000
_cell.angle_alpha   90.00
_cell.angle_beta   90.00
_cell.angle_gamma   90.00
#
_symmetry.space_group_name_H-M   'P 1'
#
loop_
_entity.id
_entity.type
_entity.pdbx_description
1 polymer ?
#
loop_
_entity_poly.entity_id
_entity_poly.type
_entity_poly.pdbx_seq_one_letter_code
_entity_poly.pdbx_strand_id
1 'polypeptide(L)'
;MCLKTLGFVLVLFPGLLQAQGCDPPRLVHGNFLPRQETYSDRTTITYSCDNGYKPVVEGWWATSTCERGKWSHEPQCIDESSCLPPTIPNGKYPENSNGWYEAGSILTITCNGGFEHQNQITTTTCGNGKWSSAPVCERSMSACSAPPKIPHAVIIHGYQEVFAAGSEVQYECEDGYTAHTEKSVCIQGNWAAVPTCKIETRPGGEHTESTVTETEDGDSASAGSEIQPGHGGSSNERDTRLHYTRIQNCGNFPVIENAVAQQTSQYSLIYRCQRLYRLVGPETVKCISSGMWSDLPECRANFCAVNTDDNPEYISVGTVYIENGEEKRVDCVKPSRFSLEHYSKVRCINGRMEATKCRNKVEHAAASLFNSD
;
A
#
# COMPACT_ATOMS: atom_id res chain seq x y z
N MET A 1 -19.56 -18.33 83.69
CA MET A 1 -19.31 -17.60 82.42
C MET A 1 -18.31 -18.43 81.61
N CYS A 2 -18.76 -19.12 80.56
CA CYS A 2 -17.89 -19.73 79.56
C CYS A 2 -18.31 -19.16 78.21
N LEU A 3 -17.51 -18.24 77.66
CA LEU A 3 -17.76 -17.66 76.34
C LEU A 3 -17.39 -18.67 75.26
N LYS A 4 -18.34 -18.91 74.36
CA LYS A 4 -18.19 -19.73 73.16
C LYS A 4 -17.27 -19.01 72.17
N THR A 5 -16.24 -19.70 71.71
CA THR A 5 -15.43 -19.27 70.56
C THR A 5 -16.19 -19.56 69.27
N LEU A 6 -16.50 -18.51 68.51
CA LEU A 6 -17.02 -18.59 67.14
C LEU A 6 -15.84 -18.42 66.18
N GLY A 7 -15.47 -19.50 65.48
CA GLY A 7 -14.49 -19.46 64.40
C GLY A 7 -15.12 -18.87 63.13
N PHE A 8 -14.56 -17.77 62.63
CA PHE A 8 -14.88 -17.22 61.32
C PHE A 8 -13.87 -17.77 60.31
N VAL A 9 -14.32 -18.65 59.42
CA VAL A 9 -13.55 -19.08 58.25
C VAL A 9 -13.70 -17.98 57.19
N LEU A 10 -12.63 -17.21 56.97
CA LEU A 10 -12.53 -16.30 55.83
C LEU A 10 -12.33 -17.13 54.56
N VAL A 11 -13.41 -17.37 53.84
CA VAL A 11 -13.36 -17.92 52.49
C VAL A 11 -12.86 -16.80 51.56
N LEU A 12 -11.56 -16.81 51.29
CA LEU A 12 -10.97 -16.03 50.21
C LEU A 12 -11.48 -16.61 48.89
N PHE A 13 -12.40 -15.93 48.22
CA PHE A 13 -12.69 -16.18 46.82
C PHE A 13 -11.50 -15.63 46.02
N PRO A 14 -10.66 -16.47 45.38
CA PRO A 14 -9.70 -15.96 44.42
C PRO A 14 -10.51 -15.35 43.28
N GLY A 15 -10.34 -14.05 43.07
CA GLY A 15 -10.96 -13.35 41.95
C GLY A 15 -10.67 -14.12 40.68
N LEU A 16 -11.72 -14.60 40.01
CA LEU A 16 -11.63 -15.07 38.64
C LEU A 16 -11.01 -13.91 37.84
N LEU A 17 -9.81 -14.11 37.32
CA LEU A 17 -9.39 -13.40 36.12
C LEU A 17 -10.45 -13.76 35.07
N GLN A 18 -11.43 -12.90 34.85
CA GLN A 18 -12.34 -13.04 33.71
C GLN A 18 -11.49 -12.97 32.46
N ALA A 19 -11.30 -14.12 31.82
CA ALA A 19 -10.73 -14.19 30.49
C ALA A 19 -11.55 -13.24 29.60
N GLN A 20 -10.87 -12.31 28.94
CA GLN A 20 -11.48 -11.24 28.15
C GLN A 20 -12.01 -11.86 26.85
N GLY A 21 -13.14 -12.54 26.95
CA GLY A 21 -13.85 -13.20 25.87
C GLY A 21 -15.03 -12.38 25.37
N CYS A 22 -15.59 -12.80 24.24
CA CYS A 22 -16.75 -12.17 23.64
C CYS A 22 -18.03 -12.92 24.06
N ASP A 23 -19.08 -12.15 24.28
CA ASP A 23 -20.43 -12.70 24.44
C ASP A 23 -20.99 -13.15 23.07
N PRO A 24 -21.94 -14.11 23.07
CA PRO A 24 -22.57 -14.57 21.84
C PRO A 24 -23.27 -13.41 21.10
N PRO A 25 -23.04 -13.25 19.78
CA PRO A 25 -23.66 -12.16 19.03
C PRO A 25 -25.19 -12.26 19.03
N ARG A 26 -25.85 -11.11 19.08
CA ARG A 26 -27.31 -11.01 18.93
C ARG A 26 -27.69 -10.84 17.46
N LEU A 27 -27.66 -11.94 16.71
CA LEU A 27 -27.96 -11.95 15.28
C LEU A 27 -29.45 -12.20 15.03
N VAL A 28 -30.19 -11.15 14.64
CA VAL A 28 -31.58 -11.25 14.17
C VAL A 28 -31.58 -11.53 12.67
N HIS A 29 -32.52 -12.32 12.16
CA HIS A 29 -32.60 -12.73 10.75
C HIS A 29 -31.33 -13.45 10.24
N GLY A 30 -30.74 -14.29 11.08
CA GLY A 30 -29.56 -15.06 10.70
C GLY A 30 -29.18 -16.13 11.70
N ASN A 31 -28.13 -16.86 11.36
CA ASN A 31 -27.57 -17.93 12.17
C ASN A 31 -26.04 -17.86 12.18
N PHE A 32 -25.43 -18.29 13.28
CA PHE A 32 -23.97 -18.36 13.42
C PHE A 32 -23.50 -19.64 14.07
N LEU A 33 -22.25 -20.01 13.78
CA LEU A 33 -21.56 -21.20 14.26
C LEU A 33 -20.08 -20.88 14.59
N PRO A 34 -19.46 -21.58 15.56
CA PRO A 34 -20.10 -22.49 16.51
C PRO A 34 -20.97 -21.70 17.51
N ARG A 35 -22.03 -22.32 18.04
CA ARG A 35 -22.82 -21.75 19.14
C ARG A 35 -22.15 -22.09 20.47
N GLN A 36 -21.75 -21.07 21.22
CA GLN A 36 -21.13 -21.19 22.53
C GLN A 36 -21.74 -20.14 23.47
N GLU A 37 -21.62 -20.35 24.78
CA GLU A 37 -22.07 -19.36 25.78
C GLU A 37 -21.09 -18.19 25.92
N THR A 38 -19.81 -18.41 25.61
CA THR A 38 -18.72 -17.42 25.64
C THR A 38 -17.63 -17.80 24.65
N TYR A 39 -16.93 -16.83 24.07
CA TYR A 39 -15.89 -17.04 23.06
C TYR A 39 -14.54 -16.53 23.57
N SER A 40 -13.49 -17.36 23.58
CA SER A 40 -12.15 -16.90 23.95
C SER A 40 -11.55 -15.99 22.88
N ASP A 41 -10.58 -15.16 23.26
CA ASP A 41 -9.79 -14.35 22.32
C ASP A 41 -9.27 -15.18 21.13
N ARG A 42 -9.32 -14.58 19.94
CA ARG A 42 -9.03 -15.17 18.62
C ARG A 42 -9.98 -16.28 18.16
N THR A 43 -11.10 -16.51 18.85
CA THR A 43 -12.13 -17.42 18.35
C THR A 43 -12.89 -16.77 17.21
N THR A 44 -13.03 -17.47 16.09
CA THR A 44 -13.80 -17.02 14.93
C THR A 44 -15.13 -17.73 14.85
N ILE A 45 -16.19 -16.95 14.62
CA ILE A 45 -17.51 -17.45 14.24
C ILE A 45 -17.75 -17.23 12.76
N THR A 46 -18.61 -18.05 12.18
CA THR A 46 -19.15 -17.93 10.84
C THR A 46 -20.64 -17.68 10.95
N TYR A 47 -21.17 -16.70 10.22
CA TYR A 47 -22.58 -16.36 10.23
C TYR A 47 -23.14 -16.11 8.83
N SER A 48 -24.43 -16.35 8.68
CA SER A 48 -25.19 -16.11 7.45
C SER A 48 -26.56 -15.56 7.80
N CYS A 49 -27.16 -14.84 6.86
CA CYS A 49 -28.47 -14.23 7.03
C CYS A 49 -29.58 -15.05 6.39
N ASP A 50 -30.79 -14.89 6.88
CA ASP A 50 -32.00 -15.48 6.34
C ASP A 50 -32.34 -14.84 4.98
N ASN A 51 -33.23 -15.46 4.19
CA ASN A 51 -33.64 -14.93 2.90
C ASN A 51 -34.21 -13.51 3.01
N GLY A 52 -33.78 -12.61 2.12
CA GLY A 52 -34.13 -11.20 2.13
C GLY A 52 -33.20 -10.34 3.00
N TYR A 53 -32.21 -10.94 3.64
CA TYR A 53 -31.20 -10.26 4.45
C TYR A 53 -29.78 -10.63 4.00
N LYS A 54 -28.81 -9.77 4.31
CA LYS A 54 -27.39 -9.99 4.03
C LYS A 54 -26.50 -9.47 5.16
N PRO A 55 -25.26 -9.97 5.29
CA PRO A 55 -24.28 -9.43 6.24
C PRO A 55 -23.92 -7.96 5.94
N VAL A 56 -23.44 -7.23 6.96
CA VAL A 56 -22.87 -5.88 6.81
C VAL A 56 -21.42 -5.94 6.27
N VAL A 57 -21.18 -6.86 5.34
CA VAL A 57 -19.92 -7.08 4.61
C VAL A 57 -20.25 -7.72 3.27
N GLU A 58 -19.34 -7.64 2.31
CA GLU A 58 -19.52 -8.26 0.99
C GLU A 58 -19.57 -9.79 1.09
N GLY A 59 -20.62 -10.40 0.52
CA GLY A 59 -20.82 -11.85 0.48
C GLY A 59 -22.17 -12.30 1.06
N TRP A 60 -22.52 -13.57 0.84
CA TRP A 60 -23.77 -14.18 1.37
C TRP A 60 -23.60 -14.75 2.80
N TRP A 61 -22.37 -14.78 3.30
CA TRP A 61 -21.97 -15.21 4.64
C TRP A 61 -20.70 -14.45 5.05
N ALA A 62 -20.39 -14.45 6.33
CA ALA A 62 -19.27 -13.70 6.88
C ALA A 62 -18.66 -14.40 8.10
N THR A 63 -17.47 -13.97 8.50
CA THR A 63 -16.80 -14.43 9.72
C THR A 63 -16.43 -13.28 10.61
N SER A 64 -16.60 -13.41 11.92
CA SER A 64 -16.14 -12.41 12.89
C SER A 64 -15.26 -13.07 13.94
N THR A 65 -14.19 -12.39 14.32
CA THR A 65 -13.19 -12.92 15.25
C THR A 65 -13.25 -12.14 16.55
N CYS A 66 -13.28 -12.85 17.67
CA CYS A 66 -13.20 -12.22 18.98
C CYS A 66 -11.79 -11.68 19.20
N GLU A 67 -11.65 -10.38 19.40
CA GLU A 67 -10.41 -9.67 19.62
C GLU A 67 -10.50 -8.89 20.94
N ARG A 68 -9.87 -9.43 21.99
CA ARG A 68 -9.81 -8.82 23.34
C ARG A 68 -11.20 -8.46 23.89
N GLY A 69 -12.17 -9.35 23.71
CA GLY A 69 -13.54 -9.18 24.19
C GLY A 69 -14.46 -8.37 23.29
N LYS A 70 -14.03 -8.04 22.06
CA LYS A 70 -14.90 -7.43 21.04
C LYS A 70 -14.84 -8.21 19.73
N TRP A 71 -15.96 -8.32 19.03
CA TRP A 71 -15.98 -8.88 17.69
C TRP A 71 -15.25 -7.94 16.71
N SER A 72 -14.44 -8.50 15.80
CA SER A 72 -13.66 -7.75 14.81
C SER A 72 -14.54 -6.88 13.90
N HIS A 73 -15.76 -7.36 13.67
CA HIS A 73 -16.91 -6.53 13.30
C HIS A 73 -18.16 -7.12 13.95
N GLU A 74 -19.11 -6.26 14.31
CA GLU A 74 -20.36 -6.69 14.93
C GLU A 74 -21.18 -7.54 13.92
N PRO A 75 -21.47 -8.82 14.21
CA PRO A 75 -22.26 -9.66 13.32
C PRO A 75 -23.70 -9.15 13.24
N GLN A 76 -24.09 -8.69 12.06
CA GLN A 76 -25.41 -8.11 11.82
C GLN A 76 -25.95 -8.55 10.45
N CYS A 77 -27.28 -8.71 10.39
CA CYS A 77 -28.02 -8.94 9.15
C CYS A 77 -28.91 -7.73 8.87
N ILE A 78 -28.79 -7.20 7.66
CA ILE A 78 -29.54 -6.04 7.16
C ILE A 78 -30.38 -6.45 5.97
N ASP A 79 -31.43 -5.67 5.66
CA ASP A 79 -32.26 -5.93 4.49
C ASP A 79 -31.39 -5.94 3.21
N GLU A 80 -31.65 -6.87 2.29
CA GLU A 80 -30.88 -7.02 1.05
C GLU A 80 -30.87 -5.72 0.21
N SER A 81 -31.92 -4.90 0.32
CA SER A 81 -32.05 -3.60 -0.33
C SER A 81 -31.21 -2.48 0.30
N SER A 82 -30.65 -2.71 1.50
CA SER A 82 -29.77 -1.76 2.18
C SER A 82 -28.34 -1.81 1.64
N CYS A 83 -27.63 -0.69 1.61
CA CYS A 83 -26.30 -0.57 1.03
C CYS A 83 -25.21 -0.58 2.09
N LEU A 84 -24.08 -1.22 1.75
CA LEU A 84 -22.84 -1.08 2.50
C LEU A 84 -22.21 0.30 2.21
N PRO A 85 -21.34 0.83 3.09
CA PRO A 85 -20.66 2.09 2.84
C PRO A 85 -19.87 2.07 1.52
N PRO A 86 -20.04 3.06 0.63
CA PRO A 86 -19.30 3.10 -0.63
C PRO A 86 -17.84 3.50 -0.40
N THR A 87 -16.94 2.91 -1.18
CA THR A 87 -15.54 3.32 -1.24
C THR A 87 -15.39 4.46 -2.24
N ILE A 88 -15.07 5.67 -1.78
CA ILE A 88 -14.83 6.84 -2.63
C ILE A 88 -13.38 7.30 -2.48
N PRO A 89 -12.48 6.95 -3.41
CA PRO A 89 -11.12 7.47 -3.40
C PRO A 89 -11.12 9.00 -3.45
N ASN A 90 -10.32 9.62 -2.59
CA ASN A 90 -10.21 11.08 -2.50
C ASN A 90 -11.53 11.81 -2.22
N GLY A 91 -12.54 11.14 -1.68
CA GLY A 91 -13.81 11.71 -1.27
C GLY A 91 -14.14 11.38 0.18
N LYS A 92 -15.03 12.18 0.76
CA LYS A 92 -15.54 12.03 2.12
C LYS A 92 -17.04 12.20 2.13
N TYR A 93 -17.70 11.52 3.06
CA TYR A 93 -19.11 11.70 3.35
C TYR A 93 -19.36 11.45 4.84
N PRO A 94 -20.46 11.94 5.41
CA PRO A 94 -20.82 11.64 6.79
C PRO A 94 -21.12 10.14 6.93
N GLU A 95 -20.31 9.43 7.73
CA GLU A 95 -20.54 8.02 8.01
C GLU A 95 -21.81 7.83 8.85
N ASN A 96 -22.60 6.80 8.52
CA ASN A 96 -23.71 6.39 9.37
C ASN A 96 -23.20 5.60 10.58
N SER A 97 -23.71 5.91 11.78
CA SER A 97 -23.33 5.24 13.03
C SER A 97 -23.56 3.73 13.01
N ASN A 98 -24.52 3.28 12.20
CA ASN A 98 -24.86 1.85 12.07
C ASN A 98 -23.94 1.11 11.09
N GLY A 99 -23.11 1.81 10.32
CA GLY A 99 -22.19 1.19 9.35
C GLY A 99 -22.84 0.70 8.05
N TRP A 100 -24.10 1.04 7.77
CA TRP A 100 -24.84 0.70 6.54
C TRP A 100 -25.94 1.73 6.25
N TYR A 101 -26.60 1.65 5.10
CA TYR A 101 -27.58 2.65 4.64
C TYR A 101 -28.88 2.01 4.15
N GLU A 102 -30.03 2.48 4.63
CA GLU A 102 -31.33 2.00 4.17
C GLU A 102 -31.58 2.38 2.69
N ALA A 103 -32.42 1.60 2.01
CA ALA A 103 -32.86 1.94 0.66
C ALA A 103 -33.52 3.33 0.63
N GLY A 104 -33.12 4.15 -0.34
CA GLY A 104 -33.52 5.57 -0.44
C GLY A 104 -32.57 6.55 0.24
N SER A 105 -31.59 6.08 1.02
CA SER A 105 -30.55 6.96 1.60
C SER A 105 -29.78 7.70 0.51
N ILE A 106 -29.53 8.99 0.71
CA ILE A 106 -28.76 9.83 -0.20
C ILE A 106 -27.49 10.29 0.51
N LEU A 107 -26.33 9.99 -0.07
CA LEU A 107 -25.05 10.49 0.39
C LEU A 107 -24.61 11.67 -0.47
N THR A 108 -24.17 12.74 0.18
CA THR A 108 -23.47 13.85 -0.47
C THR A 108 -21.99 13.67 -0.24
N ILE A 109 -21.25 13.47 -1.33
CA ILE A 109 -19.80 13.28 -1.33
C ILE A 109 -19.12 14.63 -1.45
N THR A 110 -18.06 14.83 -0.68
CA THR A 110 -17.17 15.99 -0.75
C THR A 110 -15.77 15.52 -1.13
N CYS A 111 -15.20 16.02 -2.22
CA CYS A 111 -13.84 15.68 -2.60
C CYS A 111 -12.78 16.30 -1.67
N ASN A 112 -11.67 15.58 -1.50
CA ASN A 112 -10.49 16.05 -0.77
C ASN A 112 -9.86 17.26 -1.46
N GLY A 113 -9.06 18.03 -0.73
CA GLY A 113 -8.33 19.16 -1.29
C GLY A 113 -7.47 18.74 -2.49
N GLY A 114 -7.56 19.47 -3.60
CA GLY A 114 -6.86 19.16 -4.85
C GLY A 114 -7.61 18.19 -5.77
N PHE A 115 -8.81 17.75 -5.38
CA PHE A 115 -9.69 16.91 -6.17
C PHE A 115 -11.04 17.61 -6.40
N GLU A 116 -11.71 17.28 -7.50
CA GLU A 116 -13.00 17.82 -7.91
C GLU A 116 -13.92 16.72 -8.46
N HIS A 117 -15.23 16.97 -8.41
CA HIS A 117 -16.22 16.01 -8.88
C HIS A 117 -16.20 15.91 -10.41
N GLN A 118 -16.03 14.69 -10.91
CA GLN A 118 -16.24 14.43 -12.33
C GLN A 118 -17.71 14.70 -12.70
N ASN A 119 -17.93 15.45 -13.80
CA ASN A 119 -19.26 15.78 -14.33
C ASN A 119 -20.22 16.44 -13.32
N GLN A 120 -19.71 17.09 -12.26
CA GLN A 120 -20.50 17.76 -11.22
C GLN A 120 -21.46 16.86 -10.44
N ILE A 121 -21.29 15.54 -10.49
CA ILE A 121 -22.11 14.60 -9.72
C ILE A 121 -21.57 14.56 -8.28
N THR A 122 -22.37 15.02 -7.32
CA THR A 122 -21.97 15.11 -5.90
C THR A 122 -22.73 14.15 -5.00
N THR A 123 -23.81 13.55 -5.47
CA THR A 123 -24.67 12.69 -4.65
C THR A 123 -24.80 11.29 -5.21
N THR A 124 -25.01 10.32 -4.32
CA THR A 124 -25.37 8.94 -4.70
C THR A 124 -26.54 8.45 -3.85
N THR A 125 -27.38 7.58 -4.42
CA THR A 125 -28.58 7.07 -3.76
C THR A 125 -28.47 5.56 -3.60
N CYS A 126 -28.78 5.06 -2.40
CA CYS A 126 -28.87 3.64 -2.13
C CYS A 126 -30.18 3.09 -2.69
N GLY A 127 -30.11 2.04 -3.52
CA GLY A 127 -31.28 1.36 -4.04
C GLY A 127 -30.97 -0.11 -4.35
N ASN A 128 -31.85 -1.02 -3.90
CA ASN A 128 -31.71 -2.47 -4.12
C ASN A 128 -30.31 -3.00 -3.75
N GLY A 129 -29.78 -2.52 -2.62
CA GLY A 129 -28.51 -2.97 -2.08
C GLY A 129 -27.28 -2.40 -2.77
N LYS A 130 -27.44 -1.50 -3.75
CA LYS A 130 -26.37 -0.89 -4.53
C LYS A 130 -26.51 0.63 -4.60
N TRP A 131 -25.39 1.31 -4.76
CA TRP A 131 -25.36 2.74 -5.04
C TRP A 131 -25.61 3.00 -6.53
N SER A 132 -26.45 3.98 -6.86
CA SER A 132 -26.86 4.27 -8.24
C SER A 132 -25.70 4.68 -9.16
N SER A 133 -24.93 5.68 -8.72
CA SER A 133 -23.66 6.12 -9.31
C SER A 133 -22.90 6.86 -8.23
N ALA A 134 -21.72 6.37 -7.87
CA ALA A 134 -20.89 7.00 -6.86
C ALA A 134 -20.10 8.15 -7.50
N PRO A 135 -20.14 9.38 -6.95
CA PRO A 135 -19.27 10.47 -7.36
C PRO A 135 -17.80 10.06 -7.43
N VAL A 136 -17.14 10.42 -8.53
CA VAL A 136 -15.70 10.21 -8.70
C VAL A 136 -14.99 11.54 -8.40
N CYS A 137 -14.01 11.50 -7.51
CA CYS A 137 -13.14 12.62 -7.20
C CYS A 137 -11.85 12.53 -8.01
N GLU A 138 -11.74 13.35 -9.06
CA GLU A 138 -10.58 13.41 -9.94
C GLU A 138 -9.66 14.56 -9.55
N ARG A 139 -8.36 14.44 -9.86
CA ARG A 139 -7.40 15.50 -9.55
C ARG A 139 -7.77 16.77 -10.33
N SER A 140 -7.91 17.89 -9.63
CA SER A 140 -8.19 19.17 -10.26
C SER A 140 -6.98 19.62 -11.09
N MET A 141 -7.24 20.21 -12.26
CA MET A 141 -6.20 20.79 -13.12
C MET A 141 -5.43 21.93 -12.44
N SER A 142 -6.04 22.56 -11.44
CA SER A 142 -5.43 23.64 -10.65
C SER A 142 -4.61 23.13 -9.44
N ALA A 143 -4.64 21.83 -9.17
CA ALA A 143 -3.98 21.23 -8.02
C ALA A 143 -2.49 21.00 -8.28
N CYS A 144 -1.63 21.36 -7.33
CA CYS A 144 -0.19 21.11 -7.42
C CYS A 144 0.13 19.66 -7.07
N SER A 145 1.18 19.13 -7.68
CA SER A 145 1.81 17.89 -7.22
C SER A 145 2.59 18.13 -5.94
N ALA A 146 3.26 17.09 -5.44
CA ALA A 146 4.21 17.22 -4.33
C ALA A 146 5.17 18.42 -4.55
N PRO A 147 5.42 19.24 -3.50
CA PRO A 147 6.34 20.36 -3.56
C PRO A 147 7.75 19.93 -3.98
N PRO A 148 8.49 20.80 -4.67
CA PRO A 148 9.85 20.49 -5.11
C PRO A 148 10.77 20.22 -3.92
N LYS A 149 11.69 19.28 -4.10
CA LYS A 149 12.77 19.03 -3.14
C LYS A 149 13.84 20.10 -3.28
N ILE A 150 14.19 20.77 -2.19
CA ILE A 150 15.21 21.82 -2.16
C ILE A 150 16.44 21.29 -1.42
N PRO A 151 17.65 21.40 -2.00
CA PRO A 151 18.88 21.02 -1.30
C PRO A 151 19.01 21.80 0.01
N HIS A 152 19.44 21.11 1.07
CA HIS A 152 19.57 21.69 2.41
C HIS A 152 18.27 22.27 2.95
N ALA A 153 17.11 21.73 2.55
CA ALA A 153 15.82 22.12 3.11
C ALA A 153 14.89 20.90 3.29
N VAL A 154 14.03 20.98 4.29
CA VAL A 154 12.96 20.01 4.57
C VAL A 154 11.62 20.73 4.66
N ILE A 155 10.53 20.02 4.36
CA ILE A 155 9.18 20.54 4.57
C ILE A 155 8.75 20.14 5.97
N ILE A 156 8.44 21.10 6.81
CA ILE A 156 8.14 20.86 8.23
C ILE A 156 6.64 20.76 8.52
N HIS A 157 5.81 21.28 7.62
CA HIS A 157 4.36 21.26 7.76
C HIS A 157 3.64 21.04 6.44
N GLY A 158 2.53 20.31 6.49
CA GLY A 158 1.55 20.25 5.41
C GLY A 158 1.91 19.33 4.24
N TYR A 159 2.88 18.41 4.36
CA TYR A 159 3.23 17.51 3.25
C TYR A 159 2.07 16.59 2.82
N GLN A 160 1.80 16.56 1.51
CA GLN A 160 0.80 15.72 0.84
C GLN A 160 1.32 15.37 -0.57
N GLU A 161 0.67 14.44 -1.26
CA GLU A 161 1.02 14.14 -2.67
C GLU A 161 0.35 15.10 -3.66
N VAL A 162 -0.82 15.63 -3.29
CA VAL A 162 -1.63 16.54 -4.10
C VAL A 162 -2.13 17.68 -3.23
N PHE A 163 -2.02 18.91 -3.73
CA PHE A 163 -2.38 20.12 -3.01
C PHE A 163 -3.42 20.93 -3.77
N ALA A 164 -4.46 21.40 -3.08
CA ALA A 164 -5.41 22.35 -3.64
C ALA A 164 -4.72 23.66 -4.04
N ALA A 165 -5.24 24.35 -5.05
CA ALA A 165 -4.83 25.71 -5.35
C ALA A 165 -4.98 26.62 -4.12
N GLY A 166 -3.98 27.45 -3.85
CA GLY A 166 -3.88 28.30 -2.67
C GLY A 166 -3.25 27.61 -1.44
N SER A 167 -2.95 26.31 -1.49
CA SER A 167 -2.26 25.64 -0.38
C SER A 167 -0.85 26.20 -0.18
N GLU A 168 -0.42 26.30 1.07
CA GLU A 168 0.92 26.76 1.45
C GLU A 168 1.69 25.63 2.14
N VAL A 169 2.97 25.50 1.80
CA VAL A 169 3.92 24.64 2.53
C VAL A 169 5.07 25.47 3.07
N GLN A 170 5.58 25.05 4.23
CA GLN A 170 6.72 25.69 4.88
C GLN A 170 7.95 24.81 4.80
N TYR A 171 9.03 25.40 4.29
CA TYR A 171 10.36 24.83 4.23
C TYR A 171 11.20 25.37 5.39
N GLU A 172 12.04 24.50 5.94
CA GLU A 172 13.08 24.85 6.90
C GLU A 172 14.43 24.45 6.29
N CYS A 173 15.39 25.38 6.32
CA CYS A 173 16.74 25.09 5.86
C CYS A 173 17.53 24.31 6.92
N GLU A 174 18.47 23.50 6.46
CA GLU A 174 19.49 22.86 7.30
C GLU A 174 20.35 23.92 8.00
N ASP A 175 20.85 23.60 9.20
CA ASP A 175 21.69 24.49 10.00
C ASP A 175 22.86 25.08 9.18
N GLY A 176 23.04 26.40 9.28
CA GLY A 176 24.07 27.15 8.53
C GLY A 176 23.61 27.63 7.14
N TYR A 177 22.40 27.27 6.71
CA TYR A 177 21.77 27.79 5.51
C TYR A 177 20.59 28.69 5.84
N THR A 178 20.38 29.72 5.04
CA THR A 178 19.24 30.64 5.15
C THR A 178 18.54 30.79 3.80
N ALA A 179 17.23 30.98 3.83
CA ALA A 179 16.43 31.27 2.64
C ALA A 179 15.80 32.66 2.74
N HIS A 180 15.57 33.29 1.58
CA HIS A 180 14.88 34.57 1.51
C HIS A 180 13.36 34.47 1.74
N THR A 181 12.80 33.30 1.41
CA THR A 181 11.42 32.91 1.70
C THR A 181 11.46 31.51 2.28
N GLU A 182 10.57 31.21 3.22
CA GLU A 182 10.42 29.87 3.79
C GLU A 182 9.08 29.23 3.37
N LYS A 183 8.25 29.97 2.64
CA LYS A 183 6.89 29.56 2.25
C LYS A 183 6.79 29.45 0.75
N SER A 184 6.13 28.38 0.29
CA SER A 184 5.79 28.15 -1.11
C SER A 184 4.30 27.93 -1.23
N VAL A 185 3.68 28.54 -2.24
CA VAL A 185 2.21 28.54 -2.42
C VAL A 185 1.86 27.86 -3.74
N CYS A 186 0.87 26.98 -3.71
CA CYS A 186 0.33 26.34 -4.90
C CYS A 186 -0.55 27.32 -5.69
N ILE A 187 -0.16 27.64 -6.92
CA ILE A 187 -0.88 28.55 -7.82
C ILE A 187 -1.11 27.85 -9.15
N GLN A 188 -2.37 27.51 -9.46
CA GLN A 188 -2.79 26.95 -10.75
C GLN A 188 -1.89 25.77 -11.21
N GLY A 189 -1.72 24.78 -10.33
CA GLY A 189 -0.94 23.58 -10.62
C GLY A 189 0.57 23.70 -10.43
N ASN A 190 1.09 24.91 -10.14
CA ASN A 190 2.53 25.15 -9.98
C ASN A 190 2.87 25.74 -8.61
N TRP A 191 4.03 25.39 -8.06
CA TRP A 191 4.53 25.98 -6.82
C TRP A 191 5.21 27.32 -7.09
N ALA A 192 4.73 28.38 -6.43
CA ALA A 192 5.28 29.72 -6.50
C ALA A 192 6.10 30.05 -5.24
N ALA A 193 7.07 30.95 -5.37
CA ALA A 193 7.98 31.36 -4.29
C ALA A 193 8.77 30.19 -3.68
N VAL A 194 9.19 29.23 -4.51
CA VAL A 194 10.02 28.09 -4.11
C VAL A 194 11.36 28.60 -3.53
N PRO A 195 11.73 28.21 -2.30
CA PRO A 195 12.90 28.76 -1.63
C PRO A 195 14.21 28.17 -2.15
N THR A 196 15.31 28.85 -1.87
CA THR A 196 16.67 28.32 -2.06
C THR A 196 17.46 28.59 -0.79
N CYS A 197 17.95 27.53 -0.16
CA CYS A 197 18.80 27.62 1.01
C CYS A 197 20.24 27.91 0.58
N LYS A 198 20.85 28.97 1.11
CA LYS A 198 22.24 29.38 0.83
C LYS A 198 23.04 29.51 2.13
N ILE A 199 24.32 29.16 2.08
CA ILE A 199 25.23 29.32 3.22
C ILE A 199 25.31 30.80 3.58
N GLU A 200 25.16 31.10 4.86
CA GLU A 200 25.34 32.45 5.38
C GLU A 200 26.84 32.84 5.32
N THR A 201 27.24 33.59 4.29
CA THR A 201 28.58 34.19 4.27
C THR A 201 28.57 35.38 5.22
N ARG A 202 29.13 35.19 6.42
CA ARG A 202 29.45 36.33 7.30
C ARG A 202 30.38 37.28 6.53
N PRO A 203 30.06 38.58 6.40
CA PRO A 203 31.01 39.54 5.89
C PRO A 203 32.10 39.74 6.96
N GLY A 204 33.21 39.01 6.81
CA GLY A 204 34.37 39.14 7.71
C GLY A 204 35.20 37.88 7.97
N GLY A 205 35.16 36.86 7.11
CA GLY A 205 36.07 35.71 7.16
C GLY A 205 36.95 35.65 5.92
N GLU A 206 38.22 36.00 6.08
CA GLU A 206 39.29 35.94 5.09
C GLU A 206 39.42 34.52 4.52
N HIS A 207 38.91 34.29 3.31
CA HIS A 207 39.25 33.11 2.52
C HIS A 207 40.55 33.41 1.80
N THR A 208 41.65 32.83 2.28
CA THR A 208 42.87 32.69 1.47
C THR A 208 42.54 31.81 0.27
N GLU A 209 42.36 32.45 -0.88
CA GLU A 209 42.27 31.80 -2.17
C GLU A 209 43.67 31.26 -2.51
N SER A 210 43.87 29.95 -2.31
CA SER A 210 45.05 29.27 -2.84
C SER A 210 44.86 29.11 -4.35
N THR A 211 45.26 30.12 -5.10
CA THR A 211 45.48 30.05 -6.54
C THR A 211 46.56 28.99 -6.81
N VAL A 212 46.17 27.86 -7.40
CA VAL A 212 47.13 26.91 -7.98
C VAL A 212 47.52 27.47 -9.35
N THR A 213 48.67 28.14 -9.41
CA THR A 213 49.36 28.43 -10.67
C THR A 213 50.09 27.19 -11.14
N GLU A 214 49.74 26.72 -12.34
CA GLU A 214 50.52 25.75 -13.12
C GLU A 214 51.86 26.39 -13.53
N THR A 215 52.97 25.71 -13.22
CA THR A 215 54.25 25.95 -13.89
C THR A 215 54.91 24.61 -14.20
N GLU A 216 55.29 24.49 -15.46
CA GLU A 216 55.94 23.34 -16.10
C GLU A 216 57.41 23.17 -15.69
N ASP A 217 57.89 21.95 -15.94
CA ASP A 217 59.27 21.54 -16.24
C ASP A 217 60.33 21.40 -15.13
N GLY A 218 61.04 20.26 -15.18
CA GLY A 218 62.47 20.22 -14.87
C GLY A 218 62.98 19.04 -14.05
N ASP A 219 63.21 17.90 -14.70
CA ASP A 219 64.28 16.90 -14.54
C ASP A 219 64.98 16.63 -13.18
N SER A 220 64.87 15.34 -12.79
CA SER A 220 65.94 14.37 -12.46
C SER A 220 67.29 14.85 -11.88
N ALA A 221 67.67 14.32 -10.71
CA ALA A 221 68.94 13.58 -10.53
C ALA A 221 69.08 12.99 -9.11
N SER A 222 69.66 11.80 -9.04
CA SER A 222 69.88 10.98 -7.85
C SER A 222 71.17 11.28 -7.08
N ALA A 223 71.19 10.76 -5.85
CA ALA A 223 72.29 10.06 -5.16
C ALA A 223 73.15 10.84 -4.14
N GLY A 224 73.27 10.24 -2.95
CA GLY A 224 74.21 10.59 -1.88
C GLY A 224 74.05 9.66 -0.67
N SER A 225 75.02 8.76 -0.49
CA SER A 225 75.12 7.59 0.40
C SER A 225 75.05 7.80 1.93
N GLU A 226 74.70 6.67 2.59
CA GLU A 226 75.18 6.06 3.86
C GLU A 226 75.04 6.83 5.19
N ILE A 227 74.57 6.23 6.29
CA ILE A 227 75.24 5.18 7.10
C ILE A 227 74.22 4.34 7.93
N GLN A 228 74.42 3.01 7.96
CA GLN A 228 73.84 1.98 8.88
C GLN A 228 74.73 1.82 10.14
N PRO A 229 74.46 1.01 11.20
CA PRO A 229 73.55 -0.16 11.27
C PRO A 229 72.76 -0.35 12.60
N GLY A 230 71.85 -1.34 12.64
CA GLY A 230 71.48 -1.97 13.91
C GLY A 230 70.14 -2.70 14.03
N HIS A 231 70.15 -4.01 13.74
CA HIS A 231 69.31 -5.07 14.36
C HIS A 231 67.84 -5.26 13.91
N GLY A 232 67.67 -6.20 12.97
CA GLY A 232 67.12 -7.53 13.29
C GLY A 232 65.59 -7.70 13.34
N GLY A 233 65.06 -8.50 12.42
CA GLY A 233 63.78 -9.19 12.64
C GLY A 233 62.86 -9.24 11.42
N SER A 234 63.03 -10.30 10.62
CA SER A 234 62.15 -10.69 9.53
C SER A 234 60.74 -11.04 10.02
N SER A 235 59.71 -10.52 9.36
CA SER A 235 58.69 -11.37 8.71
C SER A 235 57.77 -10.52 7.84
N ASN A 236 57.67 -10.94 6.58
CA ASN A 236 56.71 -10.43 5.61
C ASN A 236 55.30 -10.88 5.98
N GLU A 237 54.44 -9.95 6.38
CA GLU A 237 53.01 -10.06 6.13
C GLU A 237 52.58 -8.90 5.25
N ARG A 238 52.26 -9.24 3.99
CA ARG A 238 51.63 -8.33 3.04
C ARG A 238 50.22 -8.03 3.55
N ASP A 239 50.05 -6.95 4.30
CA ASP A 239 48.76 -6.32 4.53
C ASP A 239 48.37 -5.58 3.25
N THR A 240 47.72 -6.28 2.31
CA THR A 240 46.92 -5.64 1.27
C THR A 240 45.70 -5.02 1.94
N ARG A 241 45.91 -3.87 2.57
CA ARG A 241 44.85 -3.06 3.15
C ARG A 241 44.05 -2.46 2.00
N LEU A 242 42.98 -3.17 1.61
CA LEU A 242 41.96 -2.70 0.69
C LEU A 242 41.57 -1.27 1.10
N HIS A 243 41.79 -0.31 0.21
CA HIS A 243 41.28 1.06 0.36
C HIS A 243 39.75 0.99 0.31
N TYR A 244 39.14 0.91 1.50
CA TYR A 244 37.70 1.03 1.67
C TYR A 244 37.32 2.50 1.41
N THR A 245 36.85 2.78 0.19
CA THR A 245 36.20 4.06 -0.11
C THR A 245 34.94 4.13 0.73
N ARG A 246 34.89 5.06 1.69
CA ARG A 246 33.75 5.26 2.58
C ARG A 246 32.56 5.70 1.72
N ILE A 247 31.58 4.82 1.54
CA ILE A 247 30.35 5.13 0.80
C ILE A 247 29.56 6.17 1.60
N GLN A 248 29.54 7.41 1.11
CA GLN A 248 28.80 8.52 1.70
C GLN A 248 27.33 8.37 1.25
N ASN A 249 26.55 7.60 2.01
CA ASN A 249 25.08 7.46 2.00
C ASN A 249 24.35 7.61 0.63
N CYS A 250 23.76 6.53 0.10
CA CYS A 250 23.00 6.52 -1.17
C CYS A 250 21.63 7.23 -1.15
N GLY A 251 21.42 8.17 -0.23
CA GLY A 251 20.12 8.82 -0.04
C GLY A 251 19.04 7.84 0.42
N ASN A 252 17.77 8.18 0.13
CA ASN A 252 16.62 7.40 0.55
C ASN A 252 16.54 6.04 -0.16
N PHE A 253 15.90 5.06 0.50
CA PHE A 253 15.62 3.76 -0.10
C PHE A 253 14.68 3.91 -1.31
N PRO A 254 14.99 3.31 -2.47
CA PRO A 254 14.13 3.35 -3.65
C PRO A 254 12.75 2.78 -3.31
N VAL A 255 11.70 3.38 -3.85
CA VAL A 255 10.35 2.84 -3.76
C VAL A 255 10.01 2.26 -5.12
N ILE A 256 9.67 0.97 -5.15
CA ILE A 256 9.34 0.25 -6.38
C ILE A 256 7.87 -0.12 -6.28
N GLU A 257 7.09 0.28 -7.28
CA GLU A 257 5.66 0.02 -7.34
C GLU A 257 5.38 -1.47 -7.24
N ASN A 258 4.38 -1.85 -6.43
CA ASN A 258 4.02 -3.25 -6.18
C ASN A 258 5.17 -4.09 -5.60
N ALA A 259 6.17 -3.48 -4.95
CA ALA A 259 7.27 -4.17 -4.27
C ALA A 259 7.39 -3.76 -2.80
N VAL A 260 7.93 -4.66 -1.99
CA VAL A 260 8.35 -4.42 -0.62
C VAL A 260 9.86 -4.58 -0.54
N ALA A 261 10.53 -3.55 -0.02
CA ALA A 261 11.97 -3.59 0.26
C ALA A 261 12.22 -4.20 1.64
N GLN A 262 13.07 -5.22 1.69
CA GLN A 262 13.61 -5.79 2.92
C GLN A 262 15.07 -5.36 3.06
N GLN A 263 15.36 -4.56 4.09
CA GLN A 263 16.73 -4.14 4.36
C GLN A 263 17.56 -5.34 4.82
N THR A 264 18.70 -5.55 4.15
CA THR A 264 19.66 -6.60 4.51
C THR A 264 20.92 -6.04 5.15
N SER A 265 21.31 -4.82 4.78
CA SER A 265 22.40 -4.07 5.41
C SER A 265 22.16 -2.57 5.25
N GLN A 266 23.07 -1.75 5.78
CA GLN A 266 23.07 -0.29 5.55
C GLN A 266 23.31 0.10 4.07
N TYR A 267 23.76 -0.83 3.22
CA TYR A 267 24.11 -0.58 1.82
C TYR A 267 23.41 -1.51 0.82
N SER A 268 22.44 -2.33 1.26
CA SER A 268 21.77 -3.29 0.38
C SER A 268 20.31 -3.54 0.77
N LEU A 269 19.48 -3.61 -0.26
CA LEU A 269 18.04 -3.89 -0.17
C LEU A 269 17.71 -5.11 -1.04
N ILE A 270 16.87 -6.00 -0.52
CA ILE A 270 16.26 -7.07 -1.31
C ILE A 270 14.81 -6.69 -1.58
N TYR A 271 14.39 -6.76 -2.84
CA TYR A 271 13.00 -6.47 -3.22
C TYR A 271 12.21 -7.74 -3.46
N ARG A 272 10.97 -7.74 -2.96
CA ARG A 272 9.98 -8.78 -3.24
C ARG A 272 8.71 -8.13 -3.77
N CYS A 273 8.20 -8.62 -4.89
CA CYS A 273 6.94 -8.13 -5.43
C CYS A 273 5.75 -8.58 -4.58
N GLN A 274 4.71 -7.77 -4.57
CA GLN A 274 3.40 -8.09 -4.02
C GLN A 274 2.76 -9.26 -4.79
N ARG A 275 1.76 -9.89 -4.17
CA ARG A 275 1.07 -11.05 -4.74
C ARG A 275 0.54 -10.72 -6.14
N LEU A 276 0.67 -11.67 -7.07
CA LEU A 276 0.34 -11.55 -8.51
C LEU A 276 1.37 -10.81 -9.37
N TYR A 277 2.42 -10.21 -8.82
CA TYR A 277 3.48 -9.56 -9.59
C TYR A 277 4.76 -10.40 -9.59
N ARG A 278 5.52 -10.34 -10.69
CA ARG A 278 6.84 -10.97 -10.81
C ARG A 278 7.94 -9.93 -10.88
N LEU A 279 9.06 -10.23 -10.22
CA LEU A 279 10.23 -9.36 -10.26
C LEU A 279 10.94 -9.53 -11.59
N VAL A 280 11.24 -8.41 -12.26
CA VAL A 280 12.09 -8.38 -13.45
C VAL A 280 13.24 -7.41 -13.20
N GLY A 281 14.47 -7.90 -13.28
CA GLY A 281 15.67 -7.16 -12.90
C GLY A 281 16.34 -7.74 -11.66
N PRO A 282 17.24 -6.99 -11.00
CA PRO A 282 18.04 -7.51 -9.90
C PRO A 282 17.23 -7.66 -8.60
N GLU A 283 17.30 -8.84 -7.96
CA GLU A 283 16.68 -9.07 -6.64
C GLU A 283 17.30 -8.21 -5.53
N THR A 284 18.60 -7.95 -5.63
CA THR A 284 19.35 -7.14 -4.65
C THR A 284 19.80 -5.83 -5.27
N VAL A 285 19.39 -4.71 -4.67
CA VAL A 285 19.85 -3.37 -5.02
C VAL A 285 20.92 -2.95 -4.02
N LYS A 286 22.08 -2.52 -4.52
CA LYS A 286 23.24 -2.16 -3.70
C LYS A 286 23.59 -0.68 -3.87
N CYS A 287 24.03 -0.08 -2.78
CA CYS A 287 24.62 1.25 -2.77
C CYS A 287 26.05 1.15 -3.35
N ILE A 288 26.28 1.76 -4.52
CA ILE A 288 27.57 1.70 -5.23
C ILE A 288 28.48 2.87 -4.85
N SER A 289 29.77 2.77 -5.19
CA SER A 289 30.81 3.74 -4.77
C SER A 289 30.58 5.18 -5.22
N SER A 290 29.72 5.40 -6.21
CA SER A 290 29.28 6.72 -6.67
C SER A 290 28.23 7.38 -5.78
N GLY A 291 27.76 6.71 -4.71
CA GLY A 291 26.70 7.22 -3.84
C GLY A 291 25.29 7.08 -4.43
N MET A 292 25.11 6.22 -5.43
CA MET A 292 23.80 5.89 -6.03
C MET A 292 23.42 4.45 -5.77
N TRP A 293 22.12 4.13 -5.84
CA TRP A 293 21.67 2.75 -5.90
C TRP A 293 21.99 2.15 -7.27
N SER A 294 22.34 0.86 -7.30
CA SER A 294 22.46 0.07 -8.52
C SER A 294 21.12 -0.01 -9.27
N ASP A 295 21.11 -0.65 -10.44
CA ASP A 295 19.90 -0.90 -11.22
C ASP A 295 18.74 -1.39 -10.34
N LEU A 296 17.56 -0.82 -10.56
CA LEU A 296 16.35 -1.11 -9.79
C LEU A 296 15.52 -2.19 -10.51
N PRO A 297 14.92 -3.15 -9.79
CA PRO A 297 13.99 -4.09 -10.39
C PRO A 297 12.62 -3.45 -10.65
N GLU A 298 11.82 -4.13 -11.45
CA GLU A 298 10.44 -3.77 -11.78
C GLU A 298 9.51 -4.94 -11.41
N CYS A 299 8.42 -4.65 -10.71
CA CYS A 299 7.38 -5.64 -10.47
C CYS A 299 6.34 -5.59 -11.59
N ARG A 300 6.42 -6.55 -12.52
CA ARG A 300 5.47 -6.64 -13.63
C ARG A 300 4.31 -7.54 -13.26
N ALA A 301 3.11 -7.19 -13.72
CA ALA A 301 1.94 -8.04 -13.58
C ALA A 301 2.23 -9.45 -14.12
N ASN A 302 1.95 -10.46 -13.30
CA ASN A 302 2.03 -11.88 -13.62
C ASN A 302 0.64 -12.50 -13.54
N PHE A 303 -0.36 -11.75 -13.98
CA PHE A 303 -1.77 -12.11 -14.02
C PHE A 303 -2.44 -11.38 -15.18
N CYS A 304 -3.65 -11.82 -15.51
CA CYS A 304 -4.52 -11.19 -16.49
C CYS A 304 -5.80 -10.74 -15.78
N ALA A 305 -6.27 -9.54 -16.11
CA ALA A 305 -7.54 -9.01 -15.62
C ALA A 305 -8.56 -9.04 -16.77
N VAL A 306 -9.68 -9.72 -16.56
CA VAL A 306 -10.79 -9.80 -17.51
C VAL A 306 -11.94 -8.99 -16.96
N ASN A 307 -12.19 -7.81 -17.53
CA ASN A 307 -13.39 -7.07 -17.20
C ASN A 307 -14.59 -7.68 -17.95
N THR A 308 -15.49 -8.31 -17.21
CA THR A 308 -16.69 -8.94 -17.79
C THR A 308 -17.75 -7.92 -18.21
N ASP A 309 -17.68 -6.69 -17.70
CA ASP A 309 -18.62 -5.62 -18.02
C ASP A 309 -18.33 -5.02 -19.42
N ASP A 310 -17.08 -5.12 -19.87
CA ASP A 310 -16.63 -4.63 -21.18
C ASP A 310 -16.95 -5.61 -22.32
N ASN A 311 -17.37 -6.84 -22.00
CA ASN A 311 -17.68 -7.87 -22.99
C ASN A 311 -19.14 -8.34 -22.86
N PRO A 312 -20.03 -7.97 -23.81
CA PRO A 312 -21.44 -8.34 -23.76
C PRO A 312 -21.70 -9.86 -23.91
N GLU A 313 -20.70 -10.66 -24.29
CA GLU A 313 -20.80 -12.13 -24.27
C GLU A 313 -20.73 -12.72 -22.86
N TYR A 314 -20.19 -11.99 -21.87
CA TYR A 314 -20.00 -12.46 -20.49
C TYR A 314 -21.09 -11.97 -19.55
N ILE A 315 -21.38 -12.77 -18.52
CA ILE A 315 -22.21 -12.32 -17.41
C ILE A 315 -21.43 -11.26 -16.63
N SER A 316 -21.99 -10.06 -16.53
CA SER A 316 -21.41 -8.92 -15.80
C SER A 316 -21.26 -9.25 -14.31
N VAL A 317 -20.02 -9.53 -13.91
CA VAL A 317 -19.60 -9.81 -12.52
C VAL A 317 -18.39 -8.97 -12.13
N GLY A 318 -18.01 -7.96 -12.94
CA GLY A 318 -16.82 -7.14 -12.75
C GLY A 318 -15.52 -7.76 -13.28
N THR A 319 -14.40 -7.41 -12.65
CA THR A 319 -13.07 -7.86 -13.10
C THR A 319 -12.67 -9.21 -12.49
N VAL A 320 -12.40 -10.19 -13.35
CA VAL A 320 -11.89 -11.51 -12.98
C VAL A 320 -10.38 -11.54 -13.16
N TYR A 321 -9.64 -11.79 -12.07
CA TYR A 321 -8.19 -11.95 -12.08
C TYR A 321 -7.80 -13.42 -12.30
N ILE A 322 -6.89 -13.68 -13.24
CA ILE A 322 -6.42 -15.00 -13.63
C ILE A 322 -4.90 -15.01 -13.48
N GLU A 323 -4.35 -15.87 -12.63
CA GLU A 323 -2.91 -15.95 -12.42
C GLU A 323 -2.20 -16.48 -13.67
N ASN A 324 -0.93 -16.13 -13.87
CA ASN A 324 -0.16 -16.64 -15.00
C ASN A 324 -0.06 -18.19 -14.96
N GLY A 325 -0.43 -18.85 -16.06
CA GLY A 325 -0.53 -20.31 -16.17
C GLY A 325 -1.86 -20.89 -15.69
N GLU A 326 -2.73 -20.08 -15.09
CA GLU A 326 -4.07 -20.47 -14.67
C GLU A 326 -5.07 -20.39 -15.83
N GLU A 327 -6.05 -21.30 -15.83
CA GLU A 327 -7.23 -21.26 -16.69
C GLU A 327 -8.48 -21.18 -15.82
N LYS A 328 -9.30 -20.13 -16.03
CA LYS A 328 -10.60 -19.96 -15.36
C LYS A 328 -11.74 -20.05 -16.36
N ARG A 329 -12.91 -20.43 -15.85
CA ARG A 329 -14.17 -20.37 -16.60
C ARG A 329 -14.85 -19.04 -16.31
N VAL A 330 -15.20 -18.33 -17.37
CA VAL A 330 -15.99 -17.10 -17.33
C VAL A 330 -17.35 -17.40 -17.96
N ASP A 331 -18.41 -17.20 -17.20
CA ASP A 331 -19.76 -17.56 -17.64
C ASP A 331 -20.28 -16.60 -18.70
N CYS A 332 -21.00 -17.15 -19.67
CA CYS A 332 -21.51 -16.40 -20.81
C CYS A 332 -23.01 -16.12 -20.71
N VAL A 333 -23.44 -15.01 -21.32
CA VAL A 333 -24.85 -14.62 -21.41
C VAL A 333 -25.61 -15.66 -22.25
N LYS A 334 -26.72 -16.18 -21.71
CA LYS A 334 -27.46 -17.30 -22.33
C LYS A 334 -28.29 -16.85 -23.55
N PRO A 335 -28.25 -17.58 -24.68
CA PRO A 335 -29.13 -17.31 -25.82
C PRO A 335 -30.58 -17.81 -25.64
N SER A 336 -30.86 -18.81 -24.78
CA SER A 336 -32.21 -19.38 -24.63
C SER A 336 -32.50 -20.05 -23.28
N ARG A 337 -33.78 -20.16 -22.91
CA ARG A 337 -34.31 -20.65 -21.62
C ARG A 337 -34.04 -22.13 -21.28
N PHE A 338 -33.54 -22.93 -22.22
CA PHE A 338 -33.40 -24.39 -22.04
C PHE A 338 -31.97 -24.92 -22.26
N SER A 339 -30.95 -24.05 -22.27
CA SER A 339 -29.58 -24.44 -22.62
C SER A 339 -28.69 -24.79 -21.42
N LEU A 340 -27.75 -25.71 -21.65
CA LEU A 340 -26.67 -26.11 -20.73
C LEU A 340 -25.79 -24.90 -20.36
N GLU A 341 -25.07 -24.98 -19.25
CA GLU A 341 -24.11 -23.95 -18.81
C GLU A 341 -23.08 -23.62 -19.92
N HIS A 342 -23.04 -22.35 -20.36
CA HIS A 342 -22.10 -21.85 -21.37
C HIS A 342 -21.03 -21.02 -20.69
N TYR A 343 -19.77 -21.33 -21.01
CA TYR A 343 -18.63 -20.61 -20.46
C TYR A 343 -17.54 -20.45 -21.52
N SER A 344 -16.71 -19.43 -21.33
CA SER A 344 -15.43 -19.27 -22.00
C SER A 344 -14.33 -19.75 -21.06
N LYS A 345 -13.40 -20.56 -21.58
CA LYS A 345 -12.13 -20.86 -20.90
C LYS A 345 -11.18 -19.71 -21.21
N VAL A 346 -10.74 -19.01 -20.16
CA VAL A 346 -9.80 -17.91 -20.25
C VAL A 346 -8.52 -18.29 -19.52
N ARG A 347 -7.39 -18.18 -20.22
CA ARG A 347 -6.07 -18.51 -19.73
C ARG A 347 -5.18 -17.28 -19.75
N CYS A 348 -4.35 -17.13 -18.72
CA CYS A 348 -3.32 -16.11 -18.72
C CYS A 348 -1.96 -16.72 -19.05
N ILE A 349 -1.27 -16.18 -20.06
CA ILE A 349 0.07 -16.61 -20.46
C ILE A 349 0.99 -15.39 -20.50
N ASN A 350 1.90 -15.30 -19.54
CA ASN A 350 2.88 -14.22 -19.36
C ASN A 350 2.24 -12.81 -19.39
N GLY A 351 1.06 -12.66 -18.78
CA GLY A 351 0.31 -11.39 -18.76
C GLY A 351 -0.53 -11.12 -20.02
N ARG A 352 -0.52 -12.04 -20.99
CA ARG A 352 -1.40 -12.01 -22.16
C ARG A 352 -2.59 -12.95 -21.95
N MET A 353 -3.79 -12.44 -22.18
CA MET A 353 -5.03 -13.20 -22.06
C MET A 353 -5.34 -13.96 -23.36
N GLU A 354 -5.67 -15.23 -23.22
CA GLU A 354 -6.22 -16.09 -24.28
C GLU A 354 -7.60 -16.59 -23.86
N ALA A 355 -8.63 -16.29 -24.64
CA ALA A 355 -10.00 -16.70 -24.38
C ALA A 355 -10.54 -17.57 -25.52
N THR A 356 -11.24 -18.63 -25.15
CA THR A 356 -12.03 -19.45 -26.08
C THR A 356 -13.40 -18.83 -26.32
N LYS A 357 -14.06 -19.18 -27.42
CA LYS A 357 -15.46 -18.76 -27.64
C LYS A 357 -16.39 -19.37 -26.59
N CYS A 358 -17.45 -18.64 -26.23
CA CYS A 358 -18.53 -19.12 -25.38
C CYS A 358 -19.18 -20.38 -25.97
N ARG A 359 -19.14 -21.48 -25.22
CA ARG A 359 -19.62 -22.80 -25.64
C ARG A 359 -20.14 -23.57 -24.44
N ASN A 360 -21.01 -24.56 -24.69
CA ASN A 360 -21.38 -25.52 -23.66
C ASN A 360 -20.28 -26.58 -23.44
N LYS A 361 -20.44 -27.39 -22.39
CA LYS A 361 -19.47 -28.43 -22.02
C LYS A 361 -19.19 -29.44 -23.15
N VAL A 362 -20.18 -29.81 -23.95
CA VAL A 362 -20.05 -30.79 -25.04
C VAL A 362 -19.27 -30.21 -26.21
N GLU A 363 -19.57 -28.96 -26.57
CA GLU A 363 -18.88 -28.22 -27.63
C GLU A 363 -17.41 -27.93 -27.30
N HIS A 364 -17.09 -27.68 -26.03
CA HIS A 364 -15.70 -27.58 -25.57
C HIS A 364 -14.95 -28.90 -25.71
N ALA A 365 -15.59 -30.03 -25.38
CA ALA A 365 -14.99 -31.36 -25.51
C ALA A 365 -14.74 -31.75 -26.97
N ALA A 366 -15.68 -31.42 -27.86
CA ALA A 366 -15.51 -31.63 -29.30
C ALA A 366 -14.36 -30.77 -29.88
N ALA A 367 -14.24 -29.51 -29.46
CA ALA A 367 -13.20 -28.60 -29.92
C ALA A 367 -11.77 -29.04 -29.57
N SER A 368 -11.59 -29.67 -28.40
CA SER A 368 -10.29 -30.22 -27.98
C SER A 368 -9.84 -31.43 -28.80
N LEU A 369 -10.78 -32.18 -29.40
CA LEU A 369 -10.45 -33.36 -30.20
C LEU A 369 -9.95 -33.00 -31.61
N PHE A 370 -10.33 -31.84 -32.15
CA PHE A 370 -9.90 -31.37 -33.48
C PHE A 370 -8.61 -30.54 -33.48
N ASN A 371 -8.04 -30.21 -32.31
CA ASN A 371 -6.79 -29.45 -32.17
C ASN A 371 -5.59 -30.34 -31.78
N SER A 372 -5.72 -31.67 -31.91
CA SER A 372 -4.70 -32.65 -31.51
C SER A 372 -4.02 -33.37 -32.70
N ASP A 373 -4.20 -32.88 -33.93
CA ASP A 373 -3.53 -33.39 -35.14
C ASP A 373 -2.38 -32.48 -35.60
#